data_AF-A0A378K1Q1-F1
#
_entry.id   AF-A0A378K1Q1-F1
#
_cell.length_a   1.000
_cell.length_b   1.000
_cell.length_c   1.000
_cell.angle_alpha   90.00
_cell.angle_beta   90.00
_cell.angle_gamma   90.00
#
_symmetry.space_group_name_H-M   'P 1'
#
loop_
_entity.id
_entity.type
_entity.pdbx_description
1 polymer ?
#
loop_
_entity_poly.entity_id
_entity_poly.type
_entity_poly.pdbx_seq_one_letter_code
_entity_poly.pdbx_strand_id
1 'polypeptide(L)'
;MSQNWPTRDRDLQTARVIMEEYANDRESDSLGLFEIVVDQIEKRMNFRLSGWVVILAKHFSSMYGASQGDFVTRQVISRCITQGQTVH
;
A
#
# COMPACT_ATOMS: atom_id res chain seq x y z
N MET A 1 4.65 3.57 -20.86
CA MET A 1 5.98 2.94 -20.69
C MET A 1 5.79 1.54 -20.10
N SER A 2 6.11 0.48 -20.84
CA SER A 2 6.07 -0.89 -20.31
C SER A 2 7.30 -1.12 -19.43
N GLN A 3 7.24 -0.70 -18.18
CA GLN A 3 8.23 -1.14 -17.20
C GLN A 3 7.97 -2.62 -16.95
N ASN A 4 8.95 -3.47 -17.26
CA ASN A 4 8.90 -4.91 -17.02
C ASN A 4 8.63 -5.16 -15.53
N TRP A 5 7.36 -5.42 -15.19
CA TRP A 5 6.93 -5.87 -13.88
C TRP A 5 6.38 -7.29 -14.06
N PRO A 6 7.26 -8.30 -14.21
CA PRO A 6 6.86 -9.66 -14.56
C PRO A 6 6.02 -10.33 -13.47
N THR A 7 6.20 -9.92 -12.21
CA THR A 7 5.46 -10.43 -11.05
C THR A 7 4.15 -9.68 -10.79
N ARG A 8 3.72 -8.78 -11.69
CA ARG A 8 2.57 -7.89 -11.50
C ARG A 8 1.34 -8.57 -10.94
N ASP A 9 0.87 -9.63 -11.57
CA ASP A 9 -0.42 -10.23 -11.21
C ASP A 9 -0.34 -10.88 -9.82
N ARG A 10 0.81 -11.48 -9.48
CA ARG A 10 1.08 -11.99 -8.12
C ARG A 10 1.15 -10.85 -7.10
N ASP A 11 1.88 -9.79 -7.41
CA ASP A 11 2.07 -8.68 -6.48
C ASP A 11 0.76 -7.92 -6.22
N LEU A 12 -0.08 -7.76 -7.25
CA LEU A 12 -1.42 -7.19 -7.11
C LEU A 12 -2.34 -8.10 -6.28
N GLN A 13 -2.25 -9.42 -6.47
CA GLN A 13 -3.02 -10.36 -5.63
C GLN A 13 -2.56 -10.31 -4.18
N THR A 14 -1.24 -10.30 -3.92
CA THR A 14 -0.70 -10.13 -2.57
C THR A 14 -1.15 -8.81 -1.96
N ALA A 15 -1.13 -7.72 -2.73
CA ALA A 15 -1.57 -6.43 -2.26
C ALA A 15 -3.05 -6.42 -1.87
N ARG A 16 -3.89 -7.06 -2.68
CA ARG A 16 -5.31 -7.25 -2.40
C ARG A 16 -5.53 -7.97 -1.07
N VAL A 17 -4.82 -9.08 -0.83
CA VAL A 17 -4.94 -9.84 0.43
C VAL A 17 -4.55 -8.97 1.63
N ILE A 18 -3.41 -8.26 1.56
CA ILE A 18 -2.96 -7.35 2.63
C ILE A 18 -3.99 -6.24 2.90
N MET A 19 -4.58 -5.69 1.85
CA MET A 19 -5.60 -4.65 1.95
C MET A 19 -6.89 -5.20 2.58
N GLU A 20 -7.36 -6.37 2.15
CA GLU A 20 -8.54 -7.03 2.70
C GLU A 20 -8.36 -7.39 4.18
N GLU A 21 -7.22 -7.98 4.56
CA GLU A 21 -6.89 -8.28 5.95
C GLU A 21 -6.87 -7.01 6.81
N TYR A 22 -6.21 -5.96 6.33
CA TYR A 22 -6.12 -4.69 7.06
C TYR A 22 -7.49 -3.99 7.20
N ALA A 23 -8.34 -4.07 6.18
CA ALA A 23 -9.71 -3.54 6.20
C ALA A 23 -10.58 -4.29 7.23
N ASN A 24 -10.51 -5.62 7.22
CA ASN A 24 -11.24 -6.48 8.15
C ASN A 24 -10.84 -6.22 9.60
N ASP A 25 -9.53 -6.13 9.89
CA ASP A 25 -9.00 -5.85 11.23
C ASP A 25 -9.48 -4.49 11.78
N ARG A 26 -9.89 -3.57 10.90
CA ARG A 26 -10.36 -2.23 11.27
C ARG A 26 -11.86 -2.03 11.12
N GLU A 27 -12.61 -3.08 10.75
CA GLU A 27 -14.05 -3.01 10.48
C GLU A 27 -14.39 -1.83 9.54
N SER A 28 -13.55 -1.61 8.52
CA SER A 28 -13.65 -0.46 7.61
C SER A 28 -13.74 -0.92 6.17
N ASP A 29 -14.77 -0.47 5.46
CA ASP A 29 -14.94 -0.70 4.02
C ASP A 29 -14.06 0.22 3.15
N SER A 30 -13.26 1.09 3.78
CA SER A 30 -12.43 2.07 3.07
C SER A 30 -10.99 2.04 3.54
N LEU A 31 -10.08 2.23 2.57
CA LEU A 31 -8.64 2.29 2.79
C LEU A 31 -8.09 3.59 2.21
N GLY A 32 -7.67 4.49 3.08
CA GLY A 32 -6.90 5.68 2.70
C GLY A 32 -5.43 5.33 2.45
N LEU A 33 -4.71 6.15 1.68
CA LEU A 33 -3.23 6.08 1.62
C LEU A 33 -2.57 6.62 2.89
N PHE A 34 -3.29 7.53 3.55
CA PHE A 34 -2.89 8.18 4.79
C PHE A 34 -3.98 8.01 5.82
N GLU A 35 -3.58 8.01 7.08
CA GLU A 35 -4.46 7.95 8.24
C GLU A 35 -4.09 9.05 9.25
N ILE A 36 -5.11 9.55 9.94
CA ILE A 36 -4.92 10.38 11.13
C ILE A 36 -4.99 9.46 12.35
N VAL A 37 -3.96 9.49 13.18
CA VAL A 37 -3.92 8.73 14.43
C VAL A 37 -3.78 9.68 15.60
N VAL A 38 -4.72 9.54 16.53
CA VAL A 38 -4.76 10.31 17.76
C VAL A 38 -3.85 9.67 18.79
N ASP A 39 -2.82 10.38 19.21
CA ASP A 39 -2.09 10.11 20.43
C ASP A 39 -2.83 10.78 21.58
N GLN A 40 -3.52 9.98 22.39
CA GLN A 40 -4.33 10.49 23.51
C GLN A 40 -3.48 10.99 24.68
N ILE A 41 -2.26 10.46 24.84
CA ILE A 41 -1.36 10.83 25.93
C ILE A 41 -0.78 12.22 25.65
N GLU A 42 -0.23 12.39 24.45
CA GLU A 42 0.38 13.64 24.00
C GLU A 42 -0.65 14.66 23.48
N LYS A 43 -1.94 14.30 23.46
CA LYS A 43 -3.05 15.08 22.88
C LYS A 43 -2.74 15.59 21.46
N ARG A 44 -2.14 14.73 20.63
CA ARG A 44 -1.67 15.09 19.29
C ARG A 44 -2.34 14.25 18.20
N MET A 45 -2.64 14.87 17.07
CA MET A 45 -3.02 14.17 15.84
C MET A 45 -1.79 13.98 14.96
N ASN A 46 -1.51 12.75 14.54
CA ASN A 46 -0.41 12.42 13.63
C ASN A 46 -1.00 12.03 12.27
N PHE A 47 -0.60 12.74 11.22
CA PHE A 47 -0.88 12.35 9.84
C PHE A 47 0.25 11.45 9.35
N ARG A 48 -0.07 10.21 8.98
CA ARG A 48 0.93 9.20 8.58
C ARG A 48 0.41 8.33 7.44
N LEU A 49 1.32 7.58 6.80
CA LEU A 49 0.93 6.53 5.86
C LEU A 49 0.04 5.50 6.56
N SER A 50 -1.01 5.07 5.86
CA SER A 50 -1.89 4.03 6.37
C SER A 50 -1.15 2.72 6.58
N GLY A 51 -1.59 1.93 7.55
CA GLY A 51 -0.89 0.71 7.95
C GLY A 51 -0.69 -0.28 6.80
N TRP A 52 -1.69 -0.48 5.93
CA TRP A 52 -1.56 -1.35 4.77
C TRP A 52 -0.45 -0.90 3.80
N VAL A 53 -0.25 0.42 3.62
CA VAL A 53 0.83 0.97 2.79
C VAL A 53 2.20 0.60 3.37
N VAL A 54 2.33 0.71 4.70
CA VAL A 54 3.56 0.33 5.41
C VAL A 54 3.81 -1.17 5.32
N ILE A 55 2.76 -1.99 5.41
CA ILE A 55 2.84 -3.45 5.27
C ILE A 55 3.31 -3.84 3.86
N LEU A 56 2.74 -3.23 2.80
CA LEU A 56 3.19 -3.46 1.42
C LEU A 56 4.66 -3.11 1.23
N ALA A 57 5.06 -1.93 1.67
CA ALA A 57 6.44 -1.47 1.54
C ALA A 57 7.43 -2.45 2.21
N LYS A 58 7.09 -2.92 3.42
CA LYS A 58 7.89 -3.93 4.13
C LYS A 58 7.89 -5.28 3.40
N HIS A 59 6.72 -5.74 2.95
CA HIS A 59 6.57 -7.02 2.26
C HIS A 59 7.40 -7.07 0.98
N PHE A 60 7.24 -6.08 0.09
CA PHE A 60 7.97 -6.06 -1.17
C PHE A 60 9.45 -5.75 -1.00
N SER A 61 9.83 -4.94 -0.01
CA SER A 61 11.25 -4.74 0.35
C SER A 61 11.88 -6.05 0.83
N SER A 62 11.18 -6.85 1.63
CA SER A 62 11.66 -8.16 2.08
C SER A 62 11.75 -9.18 0.94
N MET A 63 10.83 -9.15 -0.01
CA MET A 63 10.77 -10.11 -1.13
C MET A 63 11.77 -9.79 -2.23
N TYR A 64 11.91 -8.51 -2.58
CA TYR A 64 12.64 -8.08 -3.77
C TYR A 64 13.87 -7.21 -3.47
N GLY A 65 14.14 -6.92 -2.19
CA GLY A 65 15.16 -5.97 -1.77
C GLY A 65 14.68 -4.52 -1.89
N ALA A 66 15.48 -3.58 -1.37
CA ALA A 66 15.06 -2.18 -1.20
C ALA A 66 14.63 -1.51 -2.52
N SER A 67 15.44 -1.58 -3.58
CA SER A 67 15.16 -0.87 -4.84
C SER A 67 13.99 -1.44 -5.61
N GLN A 68 13.96 -2.76 -5.80
CA GLN A 68 12.87 -3.43 -6.54
C GLN A 68 11.59 -3.46 -5.71
N GLY A 69 11.69 -3.60 -4.38
CA GLY A 69 10.56 -3.53 -3.47
C GLY A 69 9.88 -2.16 -3.48
N ASP A 70 10.65 -1.07 -3.46
CA ASP A 70 10.11 0.30 -3.61
C ASP A 70 9.44 0.48 -4.98
N PHE A 71 10.07 0.00 -6.05
CA PHE A 71 9.48 0.00 -7.39
C PHE A 71 8.11 -0.69 -7.40
N VAL A 72 8.03 -1.94 -6.94
CA VAL A 72 6.78 -2.72 -6.92
C VAL A 72 5.73 -2.03 -6.04
N THR A 73 6.13 -1.54 -4.86
CA THR A 73 5.23 -0.83 -3.95
C THR A 73 4.57 0.38 -4.63
N ARG A 74 5.37 1.20 -5.34
CA ARG A 74 4.85 2.36 -6.08
C ARG A 74 3.92 1.96 -7.22
N GLN A 75 4.25 0.88 -7.95
CA GLN A 75 3.41 0.39 -9.05
C GLN A 75 2.05 -0.13 -8.54
N VAL A 76 2.04 -0.87 -7.44
CA VAL A 76 0.81 -1.34 -6.77
C VAL A 76 -0.03 -0.14 -6.37
N ILE A 77 0.53 0.79 -5.58
CA ILE A 77 -0.19 1.96 -5.08
C ILE A 77 -0.74 2.81 -6.24
N SER A 78 0.08 3.08 -7.25
CA SER A 78 -0.34 3.83 -8.42
C SER A 78 -1.55 3.18 -9.09
N ARG A 79 -1.53 1.87 -9.30
CA ARG A 79 -2.67 1.15 -9.89
C ARG A 79 -3.92 1.15 -9.00
N CYS A 80 -3.76 1.06 -7.68
CA CYS A 80 -4.89 1.15 -6.75
C CYS A 80 -5.57 2.53 -6.84
N ILE A 81 -4.79 3.60 -6.94
CA ILE A 81 -5.32 4.98 -7.03
C ILE A 81 -5.97 5.23 -8.39
N THR A 82 -5.31 4.82 -9.48
CA THR A 82 -5.80 5.11 -10.82
C THR A 82 -6.83 4.10 -11.30
N GLN A 83 -7.13 3.04 -10.52
CA GLN A 83 -7.95 1.90 -10.95
C GLN A 83 -7.43 1.27 -12.24
N GLY A 84 -6.12 1.33 -12.48
CA GLY A 84 -5.49 0.91 -13.74
C GLY A 84 -5.70 1.87 -14.92
N GLN A 85 -6.33 3.03 -14.72
CA GLN A 85 -6.33 4.11 -15.71
C GLN A 85 -4.95 4.74 -15.83
N THR A 86 -4.62 5.19 -17.03
CA THR A 86 -3.40 5.98 -17.28
C THR A 86 -3.76 7.44 -17.05
N VAL A 87 -3.10 8.10 -16.10
CA VAL A 87 -3.20 9.56 -15.95
C VAL A 87 -2.27 10.16 -17.00
N HIS A 88 -2.85 10.89 -17.96
CA HIS A 88 -2.15 11.58 -19.04
C HIS A 88 -1.61 12.93 -18.58
#